data_AF-A0A931XMX0-F1
#
_entry.id   AF-A0A931XMX0-F1
#
_cell.length_a   1.000
_cell.length_b   1.000
_cell.length_c   1.000
_cell.angle_alpha   90.00
_cell.angle_beta   90.00
_cell.angle_gamma   90.00
#
_symmetry.space_group_name_H-M   'P 1'
#
loop_
_entity.id
_entity.type
_entity.pdbx_description
1 polymer ?
#
loop_
_entity_poly.entity_id
_entity_poly.type
_entity_poly.pdbx_seq_one_letter_code
_entity_poly.pdbx_strand_id
1 'polypeptide(L)'
;MIRTGEIRLSNKKFDHQENVVEGLMISRDYRGGLTDHRIQVGKKEMVVTSHKLCPMINVEGDGEKIFLHIDKSAISLIVDRQIRHQPHRRSQAARRAARGLILELPGKRRK
;
A
#
# COMPACT_ATOMS: atom_id res chain seq x y z
N MET A 1 8.30 -1.05 2.62
CA MET A 1 9.02 -0.14 3.53
C MET A 1 10.35 0.21 2.89
N ILE A 2 10.78 1.47 2.96
CA ILE A 2 12.11 1.91 2.49
C ILE A 2 12.90 2.37 3.71
N ARG A 3 14.14 1.89 3.89
CA ARG A 3 15.03 2.34 4.95
C ARG A 3 15.62 3.71 4.60
N THR A 4 15.66 4.63 5.57
CA THR A 4 16.09 6.03 5.38
C THR A 4 17.57 6.21 5.11
N GLY A 5 18.41 5.18 5.31
CA GLY A 5 19.87 5.28 5.21
C GLY A 5 20.46 5.35 3.79
N GLU A 6 19.67 5.13 2.74
CA GLU A 6 20.18 4.97 1.37
C GLU A 6 19.31 5.72 0.32
N ILE A 7 18.66 6.81 0.74
CA ILE A 7 17.87 7.66 -0.15
C ILE A 7 18.69 8.91 -0.51
N ARG A 8 18.79 9.21 -1.81
CA ARG A 8 19.40 10.45 -2.31
C ARG A 8 18.34 11.35 -2.92
N LEU A 9 18.45 12.65 -2.67
CA LEU A 9 17.60 13.69 -3.27
C LEU A 9 18.45 14.66 -4.10
N SER A 10 17.97 15.01 -5.29
CA SER A 10 18.64 15.98 -6.16
C SER A 10 17.63 16.68 -7.09
N ASN A 11 17.77 17.99 -7.32
CA ASN A 11 17.02 18.69 -8.38
C ASN A 11 17.48 18.24 -9.79
N LYS A 12 18.68 17.66 -9.89
CA LYS A 12 19.23 17.08 -11.11
C LYS A 12 18.97 15.58 -11.17
N LYS A 13 18.64 15.07 -12.36
CA LYS A 13 18.48 13.64 -12.60
C LYS A 13 19.81 12.92 -12.34
N PHE A 14 19.73 11.73 -11.73
CA PHE A 14 20.89 10.87 -11.55
C PHE A 14 21.18 10.11 -12.84
N ASP A 15 22.38 10.30 -13.40
CA ASP A 15 22.82 9.58 -14.59
C ASP A 15 23.22 8.13 -14.23
N HIS A 16 22.87 7.18 -15.10
CA HIS A 16 23.26 5.77 -15.00
C HIS A 16 22.85 5.05 -13.70
N GLN A 17 21.86 5.56 -12.97
CA GLN A 17 21.33 4.90 -11.77
C GLN A 17 19.96 4.27 -12.04
N GLU A 18 19.79 3.03 -11.59
CA GLU A 18 18.50 2.35 -11.55
C GLU A 18 17.67 2.87 -10.36
N ASN A 19 16.37 2.60 -10.31
CA ASN A 19 15.46 3.02 -9.22
C ASN A 19 15.44 4.53 -8.93
N VAL A 20 15.46 5.34 -9.98
CA VAL A 20 15.24 6.78 -9.88
C VAL A 20 13.75 7.08 -10.05
N VAL A 21 13.20 7.81 -9.10
CA VAL A 21 11.80 8.23 -9.06
C VAL A 21 11.74 9.75 -9.20
N GLU A 22 10.91 10.24 -10.11
CA GLU A 22 10.62 11.66 -10.24
C GLU A 22 9.45 12.04 -9.34
N GLY A 23 9.58 13.18 -8.67
CA GLY A 23 8.53 13.78 -7.86
C GLY A 23 8.58 15.30 -7.88
N LEU A 24 7.69 15.89 -7.09
CA LEU A 24 7.60 17.33 -6.85
C LEU A 24 7.84 17.62 -5.38
N MET A 25 8.76 18.54 -5.06
CA MET A 25 8.95 19.00 -3.69
C MET A 25 7.76 19.86 -3.26
N ILE A 26 6.99 19.39 -2.27
CA ILE A 26 5.80 20.07 -1.76
C ILE A 26 6.16 21.04 -0.63
N SER A 27 6.95 20.57 0.33
CA SER A 27 7.40 21.38 1.46
C SER A 27 8.64 20.78 2.13
N ARG A 28 9.28 21.59 2.97
CA ARG A 28 10.39 21.18 3.83
C ARG A 28 10.15 21.66 5.25
N ASP A 29 10.01 20.72 6.18
CA ASP A 29 9.80 21.01 7.59
C ASP A 29 11.13 20.93 8.34
N TYR A 30 11.64 22.08 8.81
CA TYR A 30 12.91 22.17 9.53
C TYR A 30 12.71 21.95 11.03
N ARG A 31 13.33 20.91 11.58
CA ARG A 31 13.18 20.46 12.97
C ARG A 31 14.52 20.54 13.72
N GLY A 32 15.14 21.71 13.64
CA GLY A 32 16.47 21.96 14.22
C GLY A 32 17.58 21.30 13.40
N GLY A 33 18.01 20.10 13.82
CA GLY A 33 19.11 19.34 13.18
C GLY A 33 18.67 18.41 12.05
N LEU A 34 17.36 18.28 11.84
CA LEU A 34 16.73 17.43 10.83
C LEU A 34 15.81 18.27 9.94
N THR A 35 15.63 17.80 8.71
CA THR A 35 14.68 18.32 7.74
C THR A 35 13.86 17.17 7.19
N ASP A 36 12.53 17.31 7.27
CA ASP A 36 11.58 16.41 6.64
C ASP A 36 11.21 16.98 5.26
N HIS A 37 11.68 16.34 4.20
CA HIS A 37 11.38 16.69 2.81
C HIS A 37 10.12 15.97 2.37
N ARG A 38 9.06 16.71 2.01
CA ARG A 38 7.80 16.13 1.53
C ARG A 38 7.76 16.17 0.02
N ILE A 39 7.77 14.99 -0.60
CA ILE A 39 7.80 14.82 -2.05
C ILE A 39 6.52 14.15 -2.52
N GLN A 40 5.84 14.75 -3.48
CA GLN A 40 4.73 14.11 -4.19
C GLN A 40 5.28 13.24 -5.33
N VAL A 41 5.01 11.94 -5.28
CA VAL A 41 5.31 10.97 -6.34
C VAL A 41 4.00 10.41 -6.87
N GLY A 42 3.59 10.87 -8.05
CA GLY A 42 2.30 10.51 -8.63
C GLY A 42 1.15 10.89 -7.69
N LYS A 43 0.42 9.89 -7.16
CA LYS A 43 -0.71 10.08 -6.22
C LYS A 43 -0.33 9.87 -4.75
N LYS A 44 0.94 9.63 -4.44
CA LYS A 44 1.42 9.32 -3.08
C LYS A 44 2.40 10.39 -2.63
N GLU A 45 2.32 10.72 -1.34
CA GLU A 45 3.31 11.55 -0.67
C GLU A 45 4.39 10.65 -0.07
N MET A 46 5.64 11.06 -0.21
CA MET A 46 6.82 10.47 0.41
C MET A 46 7.47 11.49 1.33
N VAL A 47 7.86 11.05 2.53
CA VAL A 47 8.61 11.88 3.47
C VAL A 47 10.01 11.31 3.58
N VAL A 48 11.01 12.14 3.28
CA VAL A 48 12.43 11.81 3.42
C VAL A 48 13.02 12.70 4.50
N THR A 49 13.44 12.09 5.60
CA THR A 49 14.09 12.79 6.71
C THR A 49 15.59 12.76 6.54
N SER A 50 16.25 13.90 6.72
CA SER A 50 17.71 14.01 6.60
C SER A 50 18.28 15.05 7.54
N HIS A 51 19.57 14.94 7.87
CA HIS A 51 20.29 16.00 8.58
C HIS A 51 20.67 17.16 7.65
N LYS A 52 20.85 18.36 8.23
CA LYS A 52 21.18 19.60 7.50
C LYS A 52 22.41 19.50 6.59
N LEU A 53 23.40 18.69 6.96
CA LEU A 53 24.66 18.51 6.22
C LEU A 53 24.75 17.15 5.52
N CYS A 54 23.61 16.50 5.26
CA CYS A 54 23.61 15.20 4.61
C CYS A 54 24.06 15.34 3.14
N PRO A 55 25.22 14.77 2.74
CA PRO A 55 25.74 14.92 1.37
C PRO A 55 24.87 14.20 0.34
N MET A 56 23.93 13.36 0.78
CA MET A 56 22.98 12.66 -0.09
C MET A 56 21.80 13.53 -0.51
N ILE A 57 21.65 14.71 0.07
CA ILE A 57 20.54 15.64 -0.16
C ILE A 57 21.11 16.91 -0.79
N ASN A 58 20.90 17.05 -2.10
CA ASN A 58 21.31 18.24 -2.84
C ASN A 58 20.06 18.91 -3.42
N VAL A 59 19.32 19.61 -2.55
CA VAL A 59 18.02 20.20 -2.91
C VAL A 59 17.94 21.70 -2.66
N GLU A 60 17.52 22.43 -3.69
CA GLU A 60 17.30 23.88 -3.66
C GLU A 60 15.85 24.21 -4.04
N GLY A 61 15.31 25.30 -3.49
CA GLY A 61 13.95 25.76 -3.79
C GLY A 61 12.82 24.85 -3.29
N ASP A 62 11.60 25.38 -3.30
CA ASP A 62 10.36 24.64 -3.07
C ASP A 62 9.54 24.62 -4.37
N GLY A 63 8.73 23.59 -4.59
CA GLY A 63 7.91 23.47 -5.82
C GLY A 63 8.69 23.03 -7.06
N GLU A 64 9.96 22.66 -6.90
CA GLU A 64 10.79 22.18 -8.01
C GLU A 64 10.68 20.66 -8.21
N LYS A 65 10.96 20.23 -9.45
CA LYS A 65 11.10 18.83 -9.79
C LYS A 65 12.28 18.24 -9.01
N ILE A 66 12.04 17.10 -8.37
CA ILE A 66 13.03 16.40 -7.56
C ILE A 66 13.17 14.95 -8.01
N PHE A 67 14.39 14.46 -7.99
CA PHE A 67 14.72 13.07 -8.27
C PHE A 67 15.12 12.38 -6.96
N LEU A 68 14.47 11.24 -6.69
CA LEU A 68 14.80 10.32 -5.61
C LEU A 68 15.55 9.14 -6.21
N HIS A 69 16.75 8.86 -5.73
CA HIS A 69 17.38 7.56 -5.94
C HIS A 69 17.23 6.72 -4.68
N ILE A 70 16.74 5.49 -4.84
CA ILE A 70 16.55 4.53 -3.75
C ILE A 70 17.38 3.29 -4.08
N ASP A 71 18.39 3.01 -3.25
CA ASP A 71 19.16 1.78 -3.39
C ASP A 71 18.23 0.56 -3.23
N LYS A 72 18.46 -0.49 -4.03
CA LYS A 72 17.68 -1.74 -3.96
C LYS A 72 17.72 -2.35 -2.56
N SER A 73 18.86 -2.26 -1.88
CA SER A 73 19.08 -2.81 -0.54
C SER A 73 18.17 -2.12 0.51
N ALA A 74 17.80 -0.87 0.26
CA ALA A 74 16.90 -0.09 1.11
C ALA A 74 15.43 -0.53 1.00
N ILE A 75 15.06 -1.28 -0.03
CA ILE A 75 13.67 -1.62 -0.35
C ILE A 75 13.29 -2.96 0.29
N SER A 76 12.32 -2.94 1.20
CA SER A 76 11.68 -4.14 1.74
C SER A 76 10.23 -4.23 1.26
N LEU A 77 9.91 -5.32 0.55
CA LEU A 77 8.55 -5.59 0.08
C LEU A 77 7.70 -6.12 1.24
N ILE A 78 6.55 -5.49 1.47
CA ILE A 78 5.53 -6.00 2.38
C ILE A 78 4.43 -6.55 1.48
N VAL A 79 4.25 -7.86 1.48
CA VAL A 79 3.21 -8.52 0.71
C VAL A 79 1.91 -8.42 1.49
N ASP A 80 0.93 -7.73 0.93
CA ASP A 80 -0.42 -7.72 1.50
C ASP A 80 -1.07 -9.08 1.23
N ARG A 81 -1.08 -9.96 2.25
CA ARG A 81 -1.91 -11.16 2.21
C ARG A 81 -3.34 -10.70 2.43
N GLN A 82 -4.08 -10.48 1.33
CA GLN A 82 -5.53 -10.49 1.38
C GLN A 82 -5.96 -11.77 2.11
N ILE A 83 -6.43 -11.63 3.35
CA ILE A 83 -7.14 -12.67 4.06
C ILE A 83 -8.40 -12.89 3.22
N ARG A 84 -8.37 -13.86 2.31
CA ARG A 84 -9.57 -14.32 1.64
C ARG A 84 -10.44 -14.85 2.77
N HIS A 85 -11.52 -14.13 3.09
CA HIS A 85 -12.60 -14.68 3.89
C HIS A 85 -13.03 -15.98 3.22
N GLN A 86 -12.65 -17.11 3.80
CA GLN A 86 -13.15 -18.41 3.42
C GLN A 86 -14.64 -18.36 3.73
N PRO A 87 -15.56 -18.43 2.74
CA PRO A 87 -16.97 -18.53 3.07
C PRO A 87 -17.12 -19.84 3.83
N HIS A 88 -17.59 -19.74 5.07
CA HIS A 88 -17.99 -20.90 5.86
C HIS A 88 -18.85 -21.80 4.97
N ARG A 89 -18.41 -23.04 4.75
CA ARG A 89 -19.24 -24.10 4.17
C ARG A 89 -20.50 -24.20 5.04
N ARG A 90 -21.59 -23.54 4.63
CA ARG A 90 -22.91 -23.87 5.13
C ARG A 90 -23.13 -25.33 4.79
N SER A 91 -23.27 -26.15 5.83
CA SER A 91 -23.52 -27.58 5.72
C SER A 91 -24.74 -27.82 4.81
N GLN A 92 -24.65 -28.84 3.95
CA GLN A 92 -25.71 -29.24 3.03
C GLN A 92 -26.95 -29.84 3.73
N ALA A 93 -27.10 -29.67 5.05
CA ALA A 93 -28.17 -30.30 5.82
C ALA A 93 -29.56 -29.66 5.59
N ALA A 94 -29.65 -28.46 5.01
CA ALA A 94 -30.92 -27.72 4.90
C ALA A 94 -31.72 -27.93 3.60
N ARG A 95 -31.36 -28.91 2.74
CA ARG A 95 -32.09 -29.16 1.47
C ARG A 95 -32.99 -30.39 1.45
N ARG A 96 -33.23 -31.07 2.58
CA ARG A 96 -34.02 -32.31 2.64
C ARG A 96 -35.33 -32.23 3.45
N ALA A 97 -35.97 -31.07 3.54
CA ALA A 97 -37.25 -30.93 4.26
C ALA A 97 -38.48 -30.54 3.40
N ALA A 98 -38.36 -30.44 2.07
CA ALA A 98 -39.49 -30.00 1.23
C ALA A 98 -39.88 -30.96 0.08
N ARG A 99 -39.39 -32.20 0.08
CA ARG A 99 -39.84 -33.25 -0.84
C ARG A 99 -39.83 -34.60 -0.14
N GLY A 100 -41.00 -35.03 0.34
CA GLY A 100 -41.23 -36.42 0.75
C GLY A 100 -41.81 -36.58 2.15
N LEU A 101 -43.07 -36.21 2.33
CA LEU A 101 -43.97 -36.89 3.27
C LEU A 101 -45.34 -36.97 2.58
N ILE A 102 -45.48 -38.02 1.78
CA ILE A 102 -46.75 -38.61 1.34
C ILE A 102 -47.07 -39.71 2.37
N LEU A 103 -48.32 -39.77 2.85
CA LEU A 103 -49.13 -40.96 3.23
C LEU A 103 -50.20 -40.50 4.24
N GLU A 104 -51.42 -40.26 3.78
CA GLU A 104 -52.59 -41.17 3.85
C GLU A 104 -53.24 -41.24 5.25
N LEU A 105 -54.51 -40.84 5.31
CA LEU A 105 -55.44 -41.25 6.37
C LEU A 105 -56.72 -41.83 5.74
N PRO A 106 -57.27 -42.93 6.30
CA PRO A 106 -58.25 -43.78 5.63
C PRO A 106 -59.70 -43.31 5.83
N GLY A 107 -60.59 -43.85 4.99
CA GLY A 107 -61.89 -43.26 4.70
C GLY A 107 -63.01 -43.40 5.73
N LYS A 108 -64.15 -42.78 5.41
CA LYS A 108 -65.48 -43.34 5.69
C LYS A 108 -66.56 -42.70 4.79
N ARG A 109 -67.46 -43.57 4.35
CA ARG A 109 -68.54 -43.47 3.35
C ARG A 109 -69.70 -42.52 3.73
N ARG A 110 -70.35 -42.02 2.66
CA ARG A 110 -71.80 -41.87 2.39
C ARG A 110 -72.70 -41.22 3.46
N LYS A 111 -73.43 -40.17 3.07
CA LYS A 111 -74.71 -40.26 2.32
C LYS A 111 -74.91 -39.00 1.50
#